data_AF-A0A800LTE2-F1
#
_entry.id   AF-A0A800LTE2-F1
#
_cell.length_a   1.000
_cell.length_b   1.000
_cell.length_c   1.000
_cell.angle_alpha   90.00
_cell.angle_beta   90.00
_cell.angle_gamma   90.00
#
_symmetry.space_group_name_H-M   'P 1'
#
loop_
_entity.id
_entity.type
_entity.pdbx_description
1 polymer ?
#
loop_
_entity_poly.entity_id
_entity_poly.type
_entity_poly.pdbx_seq_one_letter_code
_entity_poly.pdbx_strand_id
1 'polypeptide(L)'
;ADPVYFCFCNMAQFKQYKLGFDRMFHIGEVTDQAAEVQMAAIEAQQAAIAAIKPGVTAEQVAAAANAVYQQRGYETGYRTGRSIGVAYLEAPELK
;
A
#
# COMPACT_ATOMS: atom_id res chain seq x y z
N ALA A 1 -9.71 -18.02 -8.04
CA ALA A 1 -8.48 -17.61 -8.74
C ALA A 1 -7.31 -17.57 -7.79
N ASP A 2 -6.13 -17.92 -8.27
CA ASP A 2 -4.91 -17.81 -7.48
C ASP A 2 -4.44 -16.34 -7.48
N PRO A 3 -4.32 -15.70 -6.30
CA PRO A 3 -3.77 -14.36 -6.19
C PRO A 3 -2.26 -14.39 -6.45
N VAL A 4 -1.78 -13.54 -7.36
CA VAL A 4 -0.35 -13.36 -7.66
C VAL A 4 0.09 -11.94 -7.33
N TYR A 5 0.87 -11.79 -6.26
CA TYR A 5 1.39 -10.50 -5.80
C TYR A 5 2.78 -10.24 -6.38
N PHE A 6 2.92 -9.13 -7.11
CA PHE A 6 4.21 -8.67 -7.63
C PHE A 6 4.67 -7.43 -6.87
N CYS A 7 5.83 -7.52 -6.21
CA CYS A 7 6.48 -6.41 -5.53
C CYS A 7 7.78 -6.02 -6.25
N PHE A 8 7.86 -4.78 -6.72
CA PHE A 8 9.02 -4.27 -7.45
C PHE A 8 9.95 -3.38 -6.60
N CYS A 9 9.67 -3.25 -5.29
CA CYS A 9 10.39 -2.38 -4.36
C CYS A 9 11.89 -2.65 -4.22
N ASN A 10 12.36 -3.85 -4.60
CA ASN A 10 13.78 -4.24 -4.57
C ASN A 10 14.37 -4.48 -5.96
N MET A 11 13.59 -4.27 -7.03
CA MET A 11 14.00 -4.61 -8.40
C MET A 11 14.15 -3.38 -9.29
N ALA A 12 13.31 -2.36 -9.09
CA ALA A 12 13.32 -1.17 -9.92
C ALA A 12 14.29 -0.12 -9.36
N GLN A 13 15.33 0.22 -10.12
CA GLN A 13 16.25 1.32 -9.77
C GLN A 13 16.73 2.08 -11.00
N PHE A 14 16.92 3.39 -10.83
CA PHE A 14 17.51 4.25 -11.85
C PHE A 14 18.49 5.21 -11.21
N LYS A 15 19.74 5.24 -11.70
CA LYS A 15 20.81 6.10 -11.15
C LYS A 15 20.91 6.04 -9.62
N GLN A 16 20.92 4.83 -9.07
CA GLN A 16 20.91 4.53 -7.63
C GLN A 16 19.63 4.84 -6.86
N TYR A 17 18.68 5.58 -7.43
CA TYR A 17 17.37 5.78 -6.81
C TYR A 17 16.53 4.52 -6.91
N LYS A 18 15.97 4.10 -5.78
CA LYS A 18 15.08 2.96 -5.66
C LYS A 18 13.66 3.42 -5.96
N LEU A 19 12.99 2.68 -6.82
CA LEU A 19 11.58 2.85 -7.09
C LEU A 19 10.84 1.69 -6.43
N GLY A 20 9.62 1.94 -5.97
CA GLY A 20 8.81 0.93 -5.33
C GLY A 20 7.36 1.06 -5.71
N PHE A 21 6.81 -0.04 -6.20
CA PHE A 21 5.39 -0.23 -6.40
C PHE A 21 5.11 -1.73 -6.41
N ASP A 22 3.89 -2.07 -6.09
CA ASP A 22 3.39 -3.43 -6.10
C ASP A 22 2.05 -3.50 -6.81
N ARG A 23 1.71 -4.68 -7.33
CA ARG A 23 0.44 -4.95 -7.99
C ARG A 23 -0.05 -6.34 -7.63
N MET A 24 -1.36 -6.42 -7.43
CA MET A 24 -2.09 -7.66 -7.21
C MET A 24 -2.72 -8.10 -8.53
N PHE A 25 -2.43 -9.33 -8.94
CA PHE A 25 -3.02 -9.97 -10.12
C PHE A 25 -3.76 -11.25 -9.71
N HIS A 26 -4.59 -11.76 -10.61
CA HIS A 26 -5.29 -13.03 -10.44
C HIS A 26 -5.12 -13.88 -11.70
N ILE A 27 -4.83 -15.17 -11.53
CA ILE A 27 -4.84 -16.13 -12.63
C ILE A 27 -6.28 -16.64 -12.81
N GLY A 28 -6.87 -16.37 -13.97
CA GLY A 28 -8.27 -16.69 -14.27
C GLY A 28 -9.25 -15.66 -13.70
N GLU A 29 -10.50 -16.09 -13.49
CA GLU A 29 -11.58 -15.22 -13.00
C GLU A 29 -11.51 -14.98 -11.49
N VAL A 30 -11.65 -13.71 -11.10
CA VAL A 30 -11.66 -13.28 -9.70
C VAL A 30 -12.98 -13.70 -9.05
N THR A 31 -12.91 -14.30 -7.86
CA THR A 31 -14.12 -14.60 -7.07
C THR A 31 -14.61 -13.34 -6.37
N ASP A 32 -15.91 -13.28 -6.04
CA ASP A 32 -16.48 -12.11 -5.33
C ASP A 32 -15.73 -11.81 -4.04
N GLN A 33 -15.42 -12.83 -3.25
CA GLN A 33 -14.63 -12.68 -2.02
C GLN A 33 -13.22 -12.10 -2.28
N ALA A 34 -12.54 -12.53 -3.35
CA ALA A 34 -11.22 -12.00 -3.69
C ALA A 34 -11.31 -10.56 -4.19
N ALA A 35 -12.38 -10.22 -4.93
CA ALA A 35 -12.66 -8.85 -5.35
C ALA A 35 -12.92 -7.94 -4.15
N GLU A 36 -13.69 -8.39 -3.15
CA GLU A 36 -13.95 -7.64 -1.91
C GLU A 36 -12.67 -7.33 -1.14
N VAL A 37 -11.80 -8.32 -0.96
CA VAL A 37 -10.48 -8.13 -0.31
C VAL A 37 -9.63 -7.12 -1.09
N GLN A 38 -9.55 -7.27 -2.42
CA GLN A 38 -8.76 -6.36 -3.24
C GLN A 38 -9.31 -4.93 -3.21
N MET A 39 -10.63 -4.77 -3.19
CA MET A 39 -11.28 -3.46 -3.10
C MET A 39 -11.02 -2.78 -1.76
N ALA A 40 -11.01 -3.52 -0.65
CA ALA A 40 -10.63 -2.97 0.66
C ALA A 40 -9.20 -2.40 0.64
N ALA A 41 -8.25 -3.11 0.02
CA ALA A 41 -6.87 -2.62 -0.12
C ALA A 41 -6.75 -1.39 -1.04
N ILE A 42 -7.49 -1.36 -2.17
CA ILE A 42 -7.52 -0.21 -3.08
C ILE A 42 -8.09 1.02 -2.38
N GLU A 43 -9.21 0.89 -1.68
CA GLU A 43 -9.85 2.00 -0.97
C GLU A 43 -8.97 2.53 0.16
N ALA A 44 -8.32 1.64 0.92
CA ALA A 44 -7.38 2.05 1.97
C ALA A 44 -6.18 2.82 1.39
N GLN A 45 -5.63 2.37 0.26
CA GLN A 45 -4.56 3.08 -0.44
C GLN A 45 -5.02 4.45 -0.93
N GLN A 46 -6.21 4.54 -1.52
CA GLN A 46 -6.77 5.81 -2.00
C GLN A 46 -7.02 6.79 -0.85
N ALA A 47 -7.50 6.32 0.30
CA ALA A 47 -7.68 7.14 1.50
C ALA A 47 -6.36 7.68 2.03
N ALA A 48 -5.32 6.85 2.11
CA ALA A 48 -3.98 7.31 2.47
C ALA A 48 -3.45 8.36 1.49
N ILE A 49 -3.52 8.11 0.17
CA ILE A 49 -3.07 9.06 -0.85
C ILE A 49 -3.80 10.40 -0.73
N ALA A 50 -5.12 10.37 -0.52
CA ALA A 50 -5.93 11.58 -0.38
C ALA A 50 -5.60 12.38 0.89
N ALA A 51 -5.10 11.74 1.95
CA ALA A 51 -4.68 12.40 3.19
C ALA A 51 -3.34 13.14 3.06
N ILE A 52 -2.50 12.77 2.08
CA ILE A 52 -1.16 13.35 1.91
C ILE A 52 -1.25 14.81 1.47
N LYS A 53 -0.71 15.71 2.31
CA LYS A 53 -0.54 17.14 2.02
C LYS A 53 0.50 17.77 2.96
N PRO A 54 1.08 18.94 2.66
CA PRO A 54 2.01 19.61 3.57
C PRO A 54 1.40 19.79 4.98
N GLY A 55 2.19 19.50 6.01
CA GLY A 55 1.83 19.68 7.41
C GLY A 55 1.12 18.50 8.09
N VAL A 56 0.79 17.42 7.38
CA VAL A 56 0.28 16.18 8.03
C VAL A 56 1.42 15.33 8.57
N THR A 57 1.14 14.56 9.62
CA THR A 57 2.09 13.56 10.14
C THR A 57 1.97 12.25 9.37
N ALA A 58 3.01 11.41 9.46
CA ALA A 58 3.01 10.11 8.81
C ALA A 58 1.93 9.17 9.40
N GLU A 59 1.69 9.30 10.71
CA GLU A 59 0.65 8.59 11.46
C GLU A 59 -0.74 8.97 10.98
N GLN A 60 -0.99 10.24 10.63
CA GLN A 60 -2.29 10.66 10.10
C GLN A 60 -2.60 10.02 8.74
N VAL A 61 -1.58 9.83 7.90
CA VAL A 61 -1.72 9.13 6.62
C VAL A 61 -1.98 7.64 6.83
N ALA A 62 -1.26 7.01 7.77
CA ALA A 62 -1.49 5.62 8.12
C ALA A 62 -2.89 5.39 8.72
N ALA A 63 -3.32 6.28 9.61
CA ALA A 63 -4.65 6.25 10.22
C ALA A 63 -5.78 6.32 9.17
N ALA A 64 -5.59 7.09 8.09
CA ALA A 64 -6.57 7.17 7.00
C ALA A 64 -6.77 5.81 6.29
N ALA A 65 -5.70 5.07 6.02
CA ALA A 65 -5.80 3.70 5.49
C ALA A 65 -6.41 2.74 6.53
N ASN A 66 -5.95 2.82 7.78
CA ASN A 66 -6.38 1.91 8.85
C ASN A 66 -7.88 2.04 9.15
N ALA A 67 -8.44 3.26 9.05
CA ALA A 67 -9.88 3.48 9.19
C ALA A 67 -10.69 2.71 8.14
N VAL A 68 -10.23 2.65 6.88
CA VAL A 68 -10.89 1.86 5.83
C VAL A 68 -10.81 0.38 6.14
N TYR A 69 -9.62 -0.13 6.50
CA TYR A 69 -9.47 -1.54 6.87
C TYR A 69 -10.39 -1.93 8.02
N GLN A 70 -10.46 -1.11 9.08
CA GLN A 70 -11.34 -1.35 10.23
C GLN A 70 -12.82 -1.35 9.83
N GLN A 71 -13.28 -0.43 8.98
CA GLN A 71 -14.65 -0.40 8.46
C GLN A 71 -14.98 -1.64 7.63
N ARG A 72 -13.99 -2.19 6.92
CA ARG A 72 -14.09 -3.42 6.13
C ARG A 72 -13.90 -4.70 6.96
N GLY A 73 -13.67 -4.59 8.28
CA GLY A 73 -13.48 -5.72 9.19
C GLY A 73 -12.09 -6.37 9.14
N TYR A 74 -11.09 -5.65 8.61
CA TYR A 74 -9.69 -6.10 8.54
C TYR A 74 -8.81 -5.37 9.56
N GLU A 75 -7.76 -6.04 10.01
CA GLU A 75 -6.69 -5.47 10.83
C GLU A 75 -5.42 -5.27 10.00
N THR A 76 -4.71 -4.17 10.25
CA THR A 76 -3.44 -3.89 9.57
C THR A 76 -2.28 -4.62 10.24
N GLY A 77 -1.56 -5.46 9.49
CA GLY A 77 -0.42 -6.22 10.01
C GLY A 77 0.94 -5.51 9.94
N TYR A 78 1.06 -4.38 9.23
CA TYR A 78 2.31 -3.66 9.05
C TYR A 78 2.05 -2.17 8.71
N ARG A 79 3.10 -1.43 8.37
CA ARG A 79 3.02 -0.01 7.98
C ARG A 79 2.30 0.19 6.63
N THR A 80 1.64 1.33 6.47
CA THR A 80 0.96 1.75 5.23
C THR A 80 1.94 2.04 4.10
N GLY A 81 3.13 2.54 4.43
CA GLY A 81 4.13 2.88 3.42
C GLY A 81 5.43 3.41 4.03
N ARG A 82 6.35 3.78 3.15
CA ARG A 82 7.64 4.38 3.51
C ARG A 82 8.15 5.26 2.38
N SER A 83 9.11 6.11 2.70
CA SER A 83 9.85 6.85 1.71
C SER A 83 10.73 5.95 0.83
N ILE A 84 11.05 6.48 -0.35
CA ILE A 84 11.98 5.94 -1.33
C ILE A 84 13.01 7.03 -1.67
N GLY A 85 14.21 6.60 -2.02
CA GLY A 85 15.33 7.49 -2.32
C GLY A 85 16.52 6.65 -2.77
N VAL A 86 17.65 6.74 -2.07
CA VAL A 86 18.86 5.97 -2.39
C VAL A 86 18.95 4.62 -1.65
N ALA A 87 18.07 4.37 -0.68
CA ALA A 87 18.02 3.14 0.10
C ALA A 87 16.66 2.43 -0.02
N TYR A 88 16.64 1.14 0.32
CA TYR A 88 15.40 0.34 0.34
C TYR A 88 14.52 0.63 1.56
N LEU A 89 14.97 1.45 2.50
CA LEU A 89 14.23 1.81 3.69
C LEU A 89 14.66 3.21 4.11
N GLU A 90 13.77 4.18 3.95
CA GLU A 90 14.04 5.57 4.30
C GLU A 90 12.85 6.15 5.06
N ALA A 91 13.16 7.15 5.90
CA ALA A 91 12.15 7.96 6.58
C ALA A 91 11.50 8.95 5.60
N PRO A 92 10.24 9.35 5.82
CA PRO A 92 9.35 8.86 6.87
C PRO A 92 8.79 7.46 6.57
N GLU A 93 8.37 6.77 7.63
CA GLU A 93 7.51 5.59 7.54
C GLU A 93 6.08 6.00 7.90
N LEU A 94 5.10 5.54 7.13
CA LEU A 94 3.68 5.78 7.39
C LEU A 94 3.18 4.68 8.33
N LYS A 95 3.30 4.90 9.64
CA LYS A 95 2.95 3.96 10.71
C LYS A 95 1.92 4.56 11.64
#